data_AF-A0A355T910-F1
#
_entry.id   AF-A0A355T910-F1
#
_cell.length_a   1.000
_cell.length_b   1.000
_cell.length_c   1.000
_cell.angle_alpha   90.00
_cell.angle_beta   90.00
_cell.angle_gamma   90.00
#
_symmetry.space_group_name_H-M   'P 1'
#
loop_
_entity.id
_entity.type
_entity.pdbx_description
1 polymer ?
#
loop_
_entity_poly.entity_id
_entity_poly.type
_entity_poly.pdbx_seq_one_letter_code
_entity_poly.pdbx_strand_id
1 'polypeptide(L)'
;RGTEKLIENKTYLQALPYFDRLDYVAPMNQEHAYALAVEKLLGIEVPKRAQYIRVLYSEIGRILNHLLNVTTQALDVGAFTPSLWGFEVREELMSFYERASGSRMHAAYFRPGGVHQDLPPKLLEDIHAYCDFIEKIVDDVDALLTGNR
;
A
#
# COMPACT_ATOMS: atom_id res chain seq x y z
N ARG A 1 2.79 20.43 6.30
CA ARG A 1 4.16 20.76 5.79
C ARG A 1 4.14 21.67 4.54
N GLY A 2 3.07 22.42 4.24
CA GLY A 2 3.01 23.28 3.04
C GLY A 2 3.26 22.51 1.73
N THR A 3 2.85 21.25 1.68
CA THR A 3 3.16 20.30 0.61
C THR A 3 2.62 20.77 -0.74
N GLU A 4 1.40 21.30 -0.77
CA GLU A 4 0.77 21.86 -1.98
C GLU A 4 1.60 23.01 -2.59
N LYS A 5 2.12 23.92 -1.74
CA LYS A 5 2.96 25.03 -2.21
C LYS A 5 4.30 24.57 -2.78
N LEU A 6 4.85 23.47 -2.26
CA LEU A 6 6.07 22.86 -2.79
C LEU A 6 5.80 22.16 -4.13
N ILE A 7 4.60 21.59 -4.31
CA ILE A 7 4.19 20.94 -5.56
C ILE A 7 4.05 21.96 -6.69
N GLU A 8 3.54 23.17 -6.43
CA GLU A 8 3.47 24.25 -7.44
C GLU A 8 4.82 24.61 -8.08
N ASN A 9 5.91 24.46 -7.33
CA ASN A 9 7.25 24.78 -7.80
C ASN A 9 7.99 23.58 -8.42
N LYS A 10 7.31 22.44 -8.60
CA LYS A 10 7.90 21.17 -9.04
C LYS A 10 7.19 20.60 -10.25
N THR A 11 7.91 19.79 -11.02
CA THR A 11 7.31 19.07 -12.15
C THR A 11 6.44 17.92 -11.67
N TYR A 12 5.53 17.44 -12.52
CA TYR A 12 4.61 16.34 -12.16
C TYR A 12 5.31 15.09 -11.64
N LEU A 13 6.47 14.73 -12.21
CA LEU A 13 7.25 13.58 -11.76
C LEU A 13 7.96 13.84 -10.42
N GLN A 14 8.43 15.07 -10.19
CA GLN A 14 9.06 15.47 -8.93
C GLN A 14 8.05 15.67 -7.79
N ALA A 15 6.79 15.94 -8.13
CA ALA A 15 5.69 16.04 -7.18
C ALA A 15 5.21 14.68 -6.68
N LEU A 16 5.43 13.60 -7.44
CA LEU A 16 4.94 12.25 -7.10
C LEU A 16 5.31 11.78 -5.68
N PRO A 17 6.58 11.86 -5.23
CA PRO A 17 6.96 11.36 -3.90
C PRO A 17 6.39 12.17 -2.72
N TYR A 18 5.73 13.30 -2.97
CA TYR A 18 4.99 14.01 -1.92
C TYR A 18 3.70 13.28 -1.54
N PHE A 19 3.07 12.58 -2.49
CA PHE A 19 1.82 11.85 -2.26
C PHE A 19 2.05 10.61 -1.38
N ASP A 20 3.17 9.90 -1.55
CA ASP A 20 3.59 8.77 -0.68
C ASP A 20 3.76 9.18 0.79
N ARG A 21 3.91 10.48 1.06
CA ARG A 21 4.18 11.06 2.39
C ARG A 21 2.96 11.75 3.00
N LEU A 22 1.84 11.83 2.28
CA LEU A 22 0.58 12.36 2.82
C LEU A 22 -0.07 11.31 3.71
N ASP A 23 -0.40 10.16 3.12
CA ASP A 23 -0.77 8.95 3.85
C ASP A 23 0.40 7.97 3.80
N TYR A 24 1.17 7.95 4.89
CA TYR A 24 2.37 7.13 5.02
C TYR A 24 2.05 5.63 5.25
N VAL A 25 0.79 5.28 5.46
CA VAL A 25 0.35 3.90 5.69
C VAL A 25 0.01 3.22 4.37
N ALA A 26 -0.62 3.95 3.44
CA ALA A 26 -1.01 3.46 2.12
C ALA A 26 -0.41 4.30 0.97
N PRO A 27 0.94 4.30 0.80
CA PRO A 27 1.63 5.20 -0.12
C PRO A 27 1.25 4.96 -1.58
N MET A 28 1.18 3.70 -2.02
CA MET A 28 0.82 3.35 -3.40
C MET A 28 -0.61 3.78 -3.78
N ASN A 29 -1.54 3.83 -2.82
CA ASN A 29 -2.91 4.27 -3.09
C ASN A 29 -2.96 5.77 -3.38
N GLN A 30 -2.12 6.56 -2.69
CA GLN A 30 -1.97 8.00 -2.96
C GLN A 30 -1.26 8.25 -4.29
N GLU A 31 -0.21 7.50 -4.59
CA GLU A 31 0.44 7.53 -5.91
C GLU A 31 -0.56 7.21 -7.03
N HIS A 32 -1.45 6.23 -6.79
CA HIS A 32 -2.46 5.81 -7.76
C HIS A 32 -3.45 6.92 -8.06
N ALA A 33 -4.00 7.58 -7.02
CA ALA A 33 -4.91 8.70 -7.18
C ALA A 33 -4.27 9.86 -7.97
N TYR A 34 -3.00 10.17 -7.66
CA TYR A 34 -2.25 11.19 -8.38
C TYR A 34 -1.98 10.80 -9.85
N ALA A 35 -1.56 9.57 -10.11
CA ALA A 35 -1.32 9.07 -11.46
C ALA A 35 -2.59 9.10 -12.31
N LEU A 36 -3.74 8.68 -11.76
CA LEU A 36 -5.04 8.75 -12.44
C LEU A 36 -5.45 10.19 -12.76
N ALA A 37 -5.21 11.14 -11.85
CA ALA A 37 -5.51 12.55 -12.10
C ALA A 37 -4.69 13.10 -13.28
N VAL A 38 -3.38 12.82 -13.30
CA VAL A 38 -2.49 13.23 -14.39
C VAL A 38 -2.84 12.54 -15.71
N GLU A 39 -3.14 11.24 -15.68
CA GLU A 39 -3.55 10.46 -16.86
C GLU A 39 -4.85 10.96 -17.47
N LYS A 40 -5.82 11.33 -16.63
CA LYS A 40 -7.09 11.94 -17.06
C LYS A 40 -6.89 13.30 -17.71
N LEU A 41 -5.95 14.11 -17.21
CA LEU A 41 -5.59 15.40 -17.81
C LEU A 41 -4.89 15.25 -19.16
N LEU A 42 -4.08 14.19 -19.32
CA LEU A 42 -3.36 13.89 -20.56
C LEU A 42 -4.20 13.10 -21.58
N GLY A 43 -5.33 12.52 -21.18
CA GLY A 43 -6.17 11.70 -22.04
C GLY A 43 -5.51 10.40 -22.51
N ILE A 44 -4.60 9.84 -21.69
CA ILE A 44 -3.84 8.63 -22.04
C ILE A 44 -4.45 7.38 -21.39
N GLU A 45 -4.45 6.27 -22.13
CA GLU A 45 -4.82 4.96 -21.59
C GLU A 45 -3.57 4.18 -21.16
N VAL A 46 -3.60 3.68 -19.93
CA VAL A 46 -2.52 2.87 -19.36
C VAL A 46 -2.62 1.43 -19.85
N PRO A 47 -1.51 0.74 -20.15
CA PRO A 47 -1.53 -0.67 -20.55
C PRO A 47 -2.27 -1.57 -19.55
N LYS A 48 -3.02 -2.57 -20.04
CA LYS A 48 -3.81 -3.50 -19.20
C LYS A 48 -3.00 -4.15 -18.07
N ARG A 49 -1.77 -4.58 -18.35
CA ARG A 49 -0.88 -5.19 -17.34
C ARG A 49 -0.59 -4.23 -16.18
N ALA A 50 -0.32 -2.96 -16.48
CA ALA A 50 -0.08 -1.94 -15.47
C ALA A 50 -1.35 -1.64 -14.63
N GLN A 51 -2.55 -1.73 -15.23
CA GLN A 51 -3.80 -1.61 -14.49
C GLN A 51 -3.98 -2.75 -13.47
N TYR A 52 -3.72 -4.00 -13.87
CA TYR A 52 -3.79 -5.15 -12.94
C TYR A 52 -2.80 -5.03 -11.79
N ILE A 53 -1.56 -4.65 -12.07
CA ILE A 53 -0.53 -4.43 -11.04
C ILE A 53 -0.99 -3.33 -10.08
N ARG A 54 -1.56 -2.22 -10.59
CA ARG A 54 -2.07 -1.14 -9.75
C ARG A 54 -3.18 -1.59 -8.83
N VAL A 55 -4.13 -2.38 -9.32
CA VAL A 55 -5.23 -2.90 -8.50
C VAL A 55 -4.69 -3.85 -7.44
N LEU A 56 -3.81 -4.78 -7.81
CA LEU A 56 -3.18 -5.73 -6.87
C LEU A 56 -2.52 -5.01 -5.69
N TYR A 57 -1.65 -4.05 -5.98
CA TYR A 57 -0.94 -3.29 -4.95
C TYR A 57 -1.85 -2.30 -4.20
N SER A 58 -2.91 -1.80 -4.82
CA SER A 58 -3.89 -0.94 -4.13
C SER A 58 -4.67 -1.73 -3.07
N GLU A 59 -4.97 -3.00 -3.34
CA GLU A 59 -5.62 -3.89 -2.37
C GLU A 59 -4.65 -4.36 -1.28
N ILE A 60 -3.38 -4.63 -1.60
CA ILE A 60 -2.34 -4.85 -0.57
C ILE A 60 -2.20 -3.60 0.32
N GLY A 61 -2.18 -2.41 -0.27
CA GLY A 61 -2.16 -1.14 0.46
C GLY A 61 -3.39 -0.93 1.35
N ARG A 62 -4.56 -1.41 0.92
CA ARG A 62 -5.79 -1.41 1.72
C ARG A 62 -5.66 -2.33 2.95
N ILE A 63 -5.17 -3.56 2.75
CA ILE A 63 -4.94 -4.53 3.83
C ILE A 63 -3.95 -3.95 4.85
N LEU A 64 -2.83 -3.39 4.39
CA LEU A 64 -1.84 -2.72 5.23
C LEU A 64 -2.44 -1.60 6.09
N ASN A 65 -3.33 -0.79 5.50
CA ASN A 65 -3.98 0.31 6.21
C ASN A 65 -4.97 -0.19 7.26
N HIS A 66 -5.83 -1.16 6.92
CA HIS A 66 -6.78 -1.72 7.86
C HIS A 66 -6.09 -2.49 9.00
N LEU A 67 -5.05 -3.27 8.70
CA LEU A 67 -4.25 -3.96 9.73
C LEU A 67 -3.68 -2.96 10.72
N LEU A 68 -3.06 -1.88 10.24
CA LEU A 68 -2.52 -0.86 11.13
C LEU A 68 -3.65 -0.22 11.94
N ASN A 69 -4.73 0.25 11.30
CA ASN A 69 -5.81 0.94 11.98
C ASN A 69 -6.46 0.09 13.09
N VAL A 70 -6.83 -1.15 12.80
CA VAL A 70 -7.48 -2.06 13.76
C VAL A 70 -6.53 -2.40 14.91
N THR A 71 -5.27 -2.70 14.59
CA THR A 71 -4.30 -3.10 15.63
C THR A 71 -3.85 -1.94 16.50
N THR A 72 -3.67 -0.74 15.95
CA THR A 72 -3.37 0.45 16.76
C THR A 72 -4.57 0.87 17.59
N GLN A 73 -5.79 0.76 17.06
CA GLN A 73 -6.99 1.01 17.85
C GLN A 73 -7.11 0.02 19.02
N ALA A 74 -6.84 -1.27 18.79
CA ALA A 74 -6.81 -2.27 19.85
C ALA A 74 -5.72 -1.98 20.88
N LEU A 75 -4.55 -1.52 20.44
CA LEU A 75 -3.45 -1.13 21.31
C LEU A 75 -3.80 0.08 22.19
N ASP A 76 -4.44 1.10 21.62
CA ASP A 76 -4.88 2.30 22.36
C ASP A 76 -5.93 1.97 23.43
N VAL A 77 -6.76 0.93 23.20
CA VAL A 77 -7.72 0.40 24.17
C VAL A 77 -7.04 -0.48 25.23
N GLY A 78 -5.86 -1.04 24.94
CA GLY A 78 -5.03 -1.81 25.87
C GLY A 78 -4.76 -3.26 25.46
N ALA A 79 -5.22 -3.71 24.29
CA ALA A 79 -4.95 -5.05 23.77
C ALA A 79 -3.63 -5.07 22.98
N PHE A 80 -2.57 -5.60 23.61
CA PHE A 80 -1.23 -5.61 23.02
C PHE A 80 -1.02 -6.72 21.98
N THR A 81 -1.57 -7.92 22.21
CA THR A 81 -1.31 -9.12 21.39
C THR A 81 -1.69 -8.96 19.91
N PRO A 82 -2.86 -8.40 19.54
CA PRO A 82 -3.21 -8.22 18.13
C PRO A 82 -2.24 -7.32 17.37
N SER A 83 -1.61 -6.36 18.06
CA SER A 83 -0.63 -5.47 17.43
C SER A 83 0.61 -6.22 16.96
N LEU A 84 1.15 -7.14 17.76
CA LEU A 84 2.33 -7.91 17.38
C LEU A 84 2.07 -8.78 16.16
N TRP A 85 0.93 -9.46 16.11
CA TRP A 85 0.54 -10.30 14.96
C TRP A 85 0.32 -9.48 13.69
N GLY A 86 -0.36 -8.35 13.79
CA GLY A 86 -0.55 -7.47 12.63
C GLY A 86 0.76 -6.85 12.12
N PHE A 87 1.72 -6.54 13.00
CA PHE A 87 3.03 -6.05 12.58
C PHE A 87 3.87 -7.12 11.87
N GLU A 88 3.78 -8.39 12.29
CA GLU A 88 4.43 -9.50 11.57
C GLU A 88 3.90 -9.60 10.14
N VAL A 89 2.57 -9.56 9.96
CA VAL A 89 1.96 -9.57 8.63
C VAL A 89 2.38 -8.37 7.80
N ARG A 90 2.45 -7.20 8.44
CA ARG A 90 2.86 -5.96 7.80
C ARG A 90 4.31 -5.99 7.33
N GLU A 91 5.22 -6.62 8.07
CA GLU A 91 6.63 -6.76 7.67
C GLU A 91 6.79 -7.62 6.41
N GLU A 92 6.03 -8.72 6.29
CA GLU A 92 6.03 -9.55 5.08
C GLU A 92 5.45 -8.79 3.87
N LEU A 93 4.35 -8.06 4.06
CA LEU A 93 3.80 -7.20 3.00
C LEU A 93 4.78 -6.09 2.60
N MET A 94 5.57 -5.55 3.53
CA MET A 94 6.66 -4.61 3.22
C MET A 94 7.82 -5.25 2.44
N SER A 95 8.09 -6.53 2.64
CA SER A 95 9.04 -7.29 1.82
C SER A 95 8.59 -7.35 0.36
N PHE A 96 7.28 -7.50 0.10
CA PHE A 96 6.74 -7.44 -1.26
C PHE A 96 6.88 -6.05 -1.89
N TYR A 97 6.78 -4.97 -1.10
CA TYR A 97 7.03 -3.60 -1.56
C TYR A 97 8.49 -3.40 -1.94
N GLU A 98 9.41 -3.91 -1.11
CA GLU A 98 10.85 -3.86 -1.35
C GLU A 98 11.23 -4.60 -2.62
N ARG A 99 10.67 -5.80 -2.85
CA ARG A 99 10.95 -6.59 -4.05
C ARG A 99 10.41 -5.96 -5.34
N ALA A 100 9.37 -5.15 -5.26
CA ALA A 100 8.79 -4.48 -6.44
C ALA A 100 9.42 -3.11 -6.74
N SER A 101 9.76 -2.34 -5.70
CA SER A 101 10.18 -0.94 -5.84
C SER A 101 11.61 -0.65 -5.37
N GLY A 102 12.22 -1.57 -4.63
CA GLY A 102 13.50 -1.35 -3.94
C GLY A 102 13.40 -0.58 -2.63
N SER A 103 12.18 -0.23 -2.19
CA SER A 103 11.92 0.52 -0.96
C SER A 103 10.77 -0.10 -0.17
N ARG A 104 10.87 -0.10 1.17
CA ARG A 104 9.89 -0.73 2.05
C ARG A 104 8.63 0.10 2.29
N MET A 105 8.72 1.43 2.16
CA MET A 105 7.58 2.35 2.41
C MET A 105 7.35 3.32 1.26
N HIS A 106 8.32 4.19 0.97
CA HIS A 106 8.16 5.17 -0.12
C HIS A 106 8.67 4.59 -1.43
N ALA A 107 7.76 4.04 -2.22
CA ALA A 107 8.06 3.23 -3.39
C ALA A 107 8.22 4.07 -4.67
N ALA A 108 7.47 5.17 -4.81
CA ALA A 108 7.39 5.95 -6.05
C ALA A 108 7.24 5.05 -7.31
N TYR A 109 6.42 4.00 -7.16
CA TYR A 109 6.33 2.87 -8.07
C TYR A 109 5.28 3.10 -9.16
N PHE A 110 4.13 3.66 -8.78
CA PHE A 110 3.17 4.13 -9.75
C PHE A 110 3.64 5.48 -10.27
N ARG A 111 3.62 5.62 -11.59
CA ARG A 111 3.95 6.87 -12.26
C ARG A 111 2.85 7.21 -13.25
N PRO A 112 2.62 8.50 -13.56
CA PRO A 112 1.73 8.87 -14.66
C PRO A 112 2.16 8.13 -15.94
N GLY A 113 1.26 7.33 -16.50
CA GLY A 113 1.53 6.44 -17.65
C GLY A 113 1.66 4.96 -17.30
N GLY A 114 1.55 4.56 -16.04
CA GLY A 114 1.48 3.17 -15.62
C GLY A 114 2.32 2.85 -14.38
N VAL A 115 3.29 1.97 -14.55
CA VAL A 115 4.13 1.42 -13.47
C VAL A 115 5.58 1.58 -13.87
N HIS A 116 6.47 1.86 -12.91
CA HIS A 116 7.88 2.11 -13.21
C HIS A 116 8.63 0.88 -13.73
N GLN A 117 8.41 -0.28 -13.10
CA GLN A 117 9.07 -1.55 -13.43
C GLN A 117 8.09 -2.71 -13.31
N ASP A 118 8.25 -3.75 -14.11
CA ASP A 118 7.40 -4.95 -14.03
C ASP A 118 7.76 -5.82 -12.82
N LEU A 119 6.81 -6.64 -12.38
CA LEU A 119 7.00 -7.52 -11.22
C LEU A 119 7.78 -8.78 -11.60
N PRO A 120 8.71 -9.25 -10.75
CA PRO A 120 9.35 -10.55 -10.96
C PRO A 120 8.32 -11.68 -10.81
N PRO A 121 8.30 -12.71 -11.69
CA PRO A 121 7.27 -13.76 -11.68
C PRO A 121 7.11 -14.47 -10.33
N LYS A 122 8.23 -14.75 -9.65
CA LYS A 122 8.24 -15.39 -8.33
C LYS A 122 7.46 -14.62 -7.27
N LEU A 123 7.40 -13.29 -7.37
CA LEU A 123 6.67 -12.47 -6.41
C LEU A 123 5.16 -12.71 -6.48
N LEU A 124 4.62 -13.05 -7.65
CA LEU A 124 3.20 -13.38 -7.79
C LEU A 124 2.85 -14.70 -7.09
N GLU A 125 3.74 -15.69 -7.18
CA GLU A 125 3.59 -16.98 -6.48
C GLU A 125 3.64 -16.77 -4.96
N ASP A 126 4.60 -15.96 -4.49
CA ASP A 126 4.76 -15.67 -3.06
C ASP A 126 3.56 -14.88 -2.49
N ILE A 127 3.05 -13.87 -3.22
CA ILE A 127 1.85 -13.12 -2.82
C ILE A 127 0.64 -14.05 -2.74
N HIS A 128 0.49 -14.96 -3.70
CA HIS A 128 -0.64 -15.89 -3.73
C HIS A 128 -0.59 -16.86 -2.54
N ALA A 129 0.58 -17.44 -2.24
CA ALA A 129 0.74 -18.32 -1.08
C ALA A 129 0.51 -17.59 0.26
N TYR A 130 0.76 -16.28 0.29
CA TYR A 130 0.60 -15.48 1.49
C TYR A 130 -0.86 -15.11 1.81
N CYS A 131 -1.77 -15.18 0.82
CA CYS A 131 -3.20 -14.91 1.02
C CYS A 131 -3.82 -15.79 2.12
N ASP A 132 -3.52 -17.09 2.11
CA ASP A 132 -4.06 -18.04 3.09
C ASP A 132 -3.61 -17.69 4.53
N PHE A 133 -2.41 -17.15 4.68
CA PHE A 133 -1.88 -16.72 5.98
C PHE A 133 -2.56 -15.45 6.48
N ILE A 134 -2.84 -14.49 5.59
CA ILE A 134 -3.56 -13.26 5.94
C ILE A 134 -4.95 -13.61 6.48
N GLU A 135 -5.70 -14.49 5.80
CA GLU A 135 -7.03 -14.89 6.24
C GLU A 135 -7.02 -15.46 7.65
N LYS A 136 -6.08 -16.37 7.94
CA LYS A 136 -5.92 -16.95 9.27
C LYS A 136 -5.67 -15.89 10.36
N ILE A 137 -4.80 -14.93 10.09
CA ILE A 137 -4.51 -13.87 11.07
C ILE A 137 -5.72 -12.97 11.29
N VAL A 138 -6.49 -12.69 10.24
CA VAL A 138 -7.74 -11.92 10.38
C VAL A 138 -8.74 -12.67 11.26
N ASP A 139 -8.90 -13.98 11.08
CA ASP A 139 -9.78 -14.81 11.92
C ASP A 139 -9.31 -14.83 13.39
N ASP A 140 -8.00 -14.96 13.63
CA ASP A 140 -7.41 -14.95 14.98
C ASP A 140 -7.62 -13.59 15.67
N VAL A 141 -7.51 -12.47 14.93
CA VAL A 141 -7.76 -11.12 15.44
C VAL A 141 -9.25 -10.89 15.71
N ASP A 142 -10.13 -11.34 14.83
CA ASP A 142 -11.58 -11.23 14.99
C ASP A 142 -12.09 -12.00 16.22
N ALA A 143 -11.59 -13.23 16.41
CA ALA A 143 -11.91 -14.07 17.56
C ALA A 143 -11.55 -13.42 18.91
N LEU A 144 -10.48 -12.62 18.95
CA LEU A 144 -10.04 -11.91 20.15
C LEU A 144 -10.79 -10.60 20.42
N LEU A 145 -11.14 -9.85 19.37
CA LEU A 145 -11.67 -8.49 19.52
C LEU A 145 -13.19 -8.44 19.46
N THR A 146 -13.81 -9.11 18.50
CA THR A 146 -15.23 -8.92 18.17
C THR A 146 -16.16 -9.55 19.21
N GLY A 147 -15.75 -10.66 19.82
CA GLY A 147 -16.51 -11.36 20.87
C GLY A 147 -16.19 -10.92 22.30
N ASN A 148 -15.35 -9.88 22.48
CA ASN A 148 -14.90 -9.47 23.80
C ASN A 148 -15.96 -8.65 24.55
N ARG A 149 -16.06 -8.84 25.87
CA ARG A 149 -17.19 -8.40 26.71
C ARG A 149 -17.01 -7.01 27.32
#